data_AF-A0A9R1BTW0-F1
#
_entry.id   AF-A0A9R1BTW0-F1
#
_cell.length_a   1.000
_cell.length_b   1.000
_cell.length_c   1.000
_cell.angle_alpha   90.00
_cell.angle_beta   90.00
_cell.angle_gamma   90.00
#
_symmetry.space_group_name_H-M   'P 1'
#
loop_
_entity.id
_entity.type
_entity.pdbx_description
1 polymer ?
#
loop_
_entity_poly.entity_id
_entity_poly.type
_entity_poly.pdbx_seq_one_letter_code
_entity_poly.pdbx_strand_id
1 'polypeptide(L)'
;MNKKELLVLDTRTMEFSIADFPPGAWLQLQVAIVDAGEGRVGMFSTQDGNVCYESILCYMVRQNKGESSGQWDMKTISVGYGYRHYIRAATENYLILLRMDAQWPDVTLLVPQSKMDFFSFDVKTMQLERMFAEHNQRSAVHIYTNFPPSLLSSPTV
;
A
#
# COMPACT_ATOMS: atom_id res chain seq x y z
N MET A 1 12.57 -23.53 1.90
CA MET A 1 11.83 -22.30 1.62
C MET A 1 12.84 -21.15 1.58
N ASN A 2 12.90 -20.40 0.49
CA ASN A 2 13.76 -19.22 0.42
C ASN A 2 13.21 -18.15 1.38
N LYS A 3 14.03 -17.71 2.33
CA LYS A 3 13.70 -16.61 3.24
C LYS A 3 13.56 -15.34 2.39
N LYS A 4 12.42 -14.67 2.45
CA LYS A 4 12.28 -13.32 1.89
C LYS A 4 12.95 -12.37 2.88
N GLU A 5 13.75 -11.44 2.39
CA GLU A 5 14.47 -10.45 3.19
C GLU A 5 14.22 -9.06 2.60
N LEU A 6 14.24 -8.04 3.46
CA LEU A 6 14.13 -6.64 3.09
C LEU A 6 15.53 -6.02 3.07
N LEU A 7 15.88 -5.38 1.95
CA LEU A 7 17.05 -4.51 1.87
C LEU A 7 16.65 -3.11 2.35
N VAL A 8 17.26 -2.65 3.44
CA VAL A 8 16.96 -1.36 4.07
C VAL A 8 18.14 -0.42 3.89
N LEU A 9 17.88 0.78 3.37
CA LEU A 9 18.86 1.85 3.28
C LEU A 9 18.70 2.78 4.49
N ASP A 10 19.73 2.91 5.31
CA ASP A 10 19.83 3.98 6.30
C ASP A 10 20.26 5.26 5.58
N THR A 11 19.36 6.24 5.47
CA THR A 11 19.63 7.49 4.75
C THR A 11 20.56 8.44 5.50
N ARG A 12 20.85 8.19 6.79
CA ARG A 12 21.78 9.00 7.60
C ARG A 12 23.22 8.56 7.37
N THR A 13 23.45 7.26 7.29
CA THR A 13 24.79 6.69 7.05
C THR A 13 25.03 6.33 5.58
N MET A 14 23.97 6.28 4.78
CA MET A 14 23.96 5.78 3.39
C MET A 14 24.38 4.31 3.27
N GLU A 15 24.12 3.51 4.32
CA GLU A 15 24.49 2.10 4.36
C GLU A 15 23.27 1.19 4.18
N PHE A 16 23.50 0.04 3.54
CA PHE A 16 22.48 -1.00 3.41
C PHE A 16 22.56 -1.99 4.57
N SER A 17 21.39 -2.43 5.02
CA SER A 17 21.23 -3.51 6.00
C SER A 17 20.13 -4.47 5.57
N ILE A 18 20.10 -5.65 6.18
CA ILE A 18 19.08 -6.66 5.92
C ILE A 18 18.12 -6.74 7.11
N ALA A 19 16.83 -6.73 6.81
CA ALA A 19 15.76 -6.94 7.77
C ALA A 19 14.92 -8.16 7.40
N ASP A 20 14.39 -8.86 8.41
CA ASP A 20 13.50 -9.98 8.18
C ASP A 20 12.19 -9.51 7.54
N PHE A 21 11.76 -10.20 6.49
CA PHE A 21 10.44 -9.97 5.89
C PHE A 21 9.35 -10.56 6.81
N PRO A 22 8.18 -9.92 6.94
CA PRO A 22 7.11 -10.45 7.79
C PRO A 22 6.70 -11.87 7.41
N PRO A 23 6.39 -12.75 8.38
CA PRO A 23 5.95 -14.11 8.10
C PRO A 23 4.59 -14.11 7.38
N GLY A 24 4.42 -14.95 6.35
CA GLY A 24 3.15 -15.09 5.63
C GLY A 24 3.30 -15.44 4.13
N ALA A 25 2.18 -15.78 3.50
CA ALA A 25 2.12 -16.16 2.08
C ALA A 25 1.98 -14.93 1.17
N TRP A 26 3.07 -14.18 1.01
CA TRP A 26 3.09 -12.90 0.28
C TRP A 26 3.44 -13.04 -1.21
N LEU A 27 3.07 -14.15 -1.85
CA LEU A 27 3.61 -14.52 -3.17
C LEU A 27 2.95 -13.77 -4.34
N GLN A 28 1.88 -13.01 -4.13
CA GLN A 28 1.10 -12.39 -5.22
C GLN A 28 0.55 -10.99 -4.92
N LEU A 29 0.91 -10.37 -3.80
CA LEU A 29 0.23 -9.16 -3.31
C LEU A 29 1.09 -7.91 -3.49
N GLN A 30 0.47 -6.83 -3.94
CA GLN A 30 1.06 -5.49 -3.91
C GLN A 30 1.28 -5.11 -2.44
N VAL A 31 2.50 -4.68 -2.12
CA VAL A 31 2.88 -4.28 -0.76
C VAL A 31 3.24 -2.80 -0.74
N ALA A 32 2.92 -2.13 0.36
CA ALA A 32 3.43 -0.79 0.65
C ALA A 32 4.23 -0.82 1.96
N ILE A 33 5.40 -0.21 1.95
CA ILE A 33 6.22 0.00 3.15
C ILE A 33 5.96 1.43 3.62
N VAL A 34 5.74 1.60 4.92
CA VAL A 34 5.41 2.88 5.56
C VAL A 34 6.21 3.07 6.84
N ASP A 35 6.34 4.31 7.28
CA ASP A 35 6.76 4.61 8.65
C ASP A 35 5.60 4.31 9.61
N ALA A 36 5.81 3.39 10.56
CA ALA A 36 4.82 3.03 11.57
C ALA A 36 4.91 3.88 12.84
N GLY A 37 5.74 4.94 12.83
CA GLY A 37 6.07 5.75 13.99
C GLY A 37 7.08 5.08 14.91
N GLU A 38 7.65 5.85 15.82
CA GLU A 38 8.62 5.36 16.84
C GLU A 38 9.83 4.62 16.23
N GLY A 39 10.20 4.96 15.00
CA GLY A 39 11.29 4.30 14.26
C GLY A 39 10.97 2.88 13.79
N ARG A 40 9.69 2.48 13.79
CA ARG A 40 9.24 1.15 13.36
C ARG A 40 8.85 1.14 11.89
N VAL A 41 9.10 0.00 11.25
CA VAL A 41 8.68 -0.23 9.86
C VAL A 41 7.30 -0.86 9.85
N GLY A 42 6.40 -0.26 9.09
CA GLY A 42 5.07 -0.80 8.79
C GLY A 42 5.03 -1.37 7.37
N MET A 43 4.21 -2.39 7.17
CA MET A 43 3.93 -2.94 5.85
C MET A 43 2.42 -3.18 5.68
N PHE A 44 1.89 -2.70 4.57
CA PHE A 44 0.53 -2.97 4.14
C PHE A 44 0.51 -3.94 2.97
N SER A 45 -0.53 -4.78 2.93
CA SER A 45 -0.84 -5.66 1.80
C SER A 45 -2.34 -5.88 1.71
N THR A 46 -2.84 -6.11 0.51
CA THR A 46 -4.25 -6.45 0.30
C THR A 46 -4.44 -7.96 0.35
N GLN A 47 -5.55 -8.45 0.88
CA GLN A 47 -5.90 -9.86 0.93
C GLN A 47 -7.40 -10.00 0.64
N ASP A 48 -7.76 -11.05 -0.11
CA ASP A 48 -9.16 -11.46 -0.27
C ASP A 48 -9.62 -12.13 1.05
N GLY A 49 -10.70 -11.62 1.64
CA GLY A 49 -11.33 -12.16 2.82
C GLY A 49 -12.13 -13.43 2.53
N ASN A 50 -12.45 -14.17 3.60
CA ASN A 50 -13.12 -15.48 3.48
C ASN A 50 -14.63 -15.38 3.19
N VAL A 51 -15.24 -14.18 3.27
CA VAL A 51 -16.69 -13.98 3.20
C VAL A 51 -17.04 -12.98 2.09
N CYS A 52 -18.00 -13.32 1.23
CA CYS A 52 -18.68 -12.41 0.29
C CYS A 52 -17.78 -11.39 -0.45
N TYR A 53 -16.62 -11.83 -0.94
CA TYR A 53 -15.65 -10.94 -1.60
C TYR A 53 -15.27 -9.73 -0.74
N GLU A 54 -15.08 -9.94 0.56
CA GLU A 54 -14.50 -8.94 1.44
C GLU A 54 -13.07 -8.63 0.98
N SER A 55 -12.74 -7.35 0.89
CA SER A 55 -11.37 -6.92 0.68
C SER A 55 -10.79 -6.48 2.01
N ILE A 56 -9.66 -7.08 2.38
CA ILE A 56 -8.99 -6.83 3.65
C ILE A 56 -7.64 -6.16 3.36
N LEU A 57 -7.33 -5.12 4.13
CA LEU A 57 -6.00 -4.53 4.19
C LEU A 57 -5.31 -5.05 5.45
N CYS A 58 -4.23 -5.81 5.26
CA CYS A 58 -3.40 -6.32 6.34
C CYS A 58 -2.28 -5.32 6.63
N TYR A 59 -2.21 -4.85 7.87
CA TYR A 59 -1.17 -3.98 8.38
C TYR A 59 -0.26 -4.74 9.33
N MET A 60 1.04 -4.69 9.09
CA MET A 60 2.04 -5.36 9.91
C MET A 60 3.07 -4.35 10.40
N VAL A 61 3.39 -4.41 11.70
CA VAL A 61 4.39 -3.52 12.31
C VAL A 61 5.51 -4.34 12.90
N ARG A 62 6.74 -4.02 12.49
CA ARG A 62 7.93 -4.63 13.07
C ARG A 62 8.16 -4.07 14.46
N GLN A 63 8.32 -4.96 15.44
CA GLN A 63 8.65 -4.55 16.81
C GLN A 63 10.12 -4.12 16.94
N ASN A 64 10.37 -3.13 17.80
CA ASN A 64 11.70 -2.63 18.11
C ASN A 64 12.55 -3.69 18.84
N LYS A 65 13.87 -3.50 18.89
CA LYS A 65 14.79 -4.44 19.58
C LYS A 65 14.46 -4.52 21.08
N GLY A 66 14.07 -5.71 21.55
CA GLY A 66 13.60 -6.03 22.92
C GLY A 66 13.18 -7.50 23.05
N GLU A 67 12.30 -7.85 24.01
CA GLU A 67 11.85 -9.23 24.30
C GLU A 67 11.27 -10.01 23.10
N SER A 68 10.90 -9.32 22.01
CA SER A 68 10.35 -9.89 20.78
C SER A 68 11.05 -9.38 19.51
N SER A 69 12.37 -9.17 19.55
CA SER A 69 13.13 -8.67 18.40
C SER A 69 12.87 -9.49 17.13
N GLY A 70 12.33 -8.85 16.09
CA GLY A 70 12.02 -9.51 14.81
C GLY A 70 10.59 -10.06 14.68
N GLN A 71 9.77 -9.98 15.73
CA GLN A 71 8.35 -10.27 15.62
C GLN A 71 7.60 -9.13 14.92
N TRP A 72 6.56 -9.52 14.19
CA TRP A 72 5.66 -8.62 13.48
C TRP A 72 4.28 -8.73 14.10
N ASP A 73 3.71 -7.60 14.50
CA ASP A 73 2.32 -7.54 14.94
C ASP A 73 1.44 -7.30 13.72
N MET A 74 0.37 -8.09 13.58
CA MET A 74 -0.55 -8.02 12.44
C MET A 74 -1.93 -7.52 12.87
N LYS A 75 -2.48 -6.59 12.09
CA LYS A 75 -3.86 -6.11 12.19
C LYS A 75 -4.53 -6.17 10.82
N THR A 76 -5.80 -6.57 10.79
CA THR A 76 -6.63 -6.58 9.57
C THR A 76 -7.65 -5.45 9.60
N ILE A 77 -7.84 -4.80 8.46
CA ILE A 77 -8.77 -3.69 8.29
C ILE A 77 -9.67 -4.03 7.11
N SER A 78 -10.98 -4.12 7.35
CA SER A 78 -11.95 -4.32 6.27
C SER A 78 -12.09 -3.02 5.48
N VAL A 79 -11.84 -3.06 4.17
CA VAL A 79 -11.98 -1.90 3.28
C VAL A 79 -13.27 -1.93 2.47
N GLY A 80 -14.05 -3.02 2.56
CA GLY A 80 -15.39 -3.14 1.96
C GLY A 80 -15.70 -4.54 1.44
N TYR A 81 -16.93 -4.70 0.95
CA TYR A 81 -17.47 -5.96 0.42
C TYR A 81 -17.86 -5.83 -1.05
N GLY A 82 -17.76 -6.92 -1.82
CA GLY A 82 -18.15 -6.97 -3.23
C GLY A 82 -17.13 -6.37 -4.20
N TYR A 83 -16.02 -5.85 -3.68
CA TYR A 83 -14.95 -5.21 -4.45
C TYR A 83 -13.59 -5.72 -3.99
N ARG A 84 -12.61 -5.72 -4.89
CA ARG A 84 -11.19 -5.92 -4.58
C ARG A 84 -10.47 -4.58 -4.57
N HIS A 85 -9.60 -4.38 -3.58
CA HIS A 85 -8.71 -3.23 -3.51
C HIS A 85 -7.26 -3.65 -3.78
N TYR A 86 -6.55 -2.79 -4.49
CA TYR A 86 -5.17 -3.00 -4.93
C TYR A 86 -4.32 -1.77 -4.58
N ILE A 87 -3.17 -1.96 -3.93
CA ILE A 87 -2.23 -0.87 -3.61
C ILE A 87 -1.50 -0.44 -4.88
N ARG A 88 -1.82 0.76 -5.38
CA ARG A 88 -1.17 1.35 -6.57
C ARG A 88 0.03 2.22 -6.25
N ALA A 89 -0.01 2.92 -5.12
CA ALA A 89 1.06 3.80 -4.68
C ALA A 89 1.04 3.96 -3.17
N ALA A 90 2.18 4.39 -2.62
CA ALA A 90 2.32 4.82 -1.24
C ALA A 90 3.04 6.17 -1.20
N THR A 91 2.62 7.02 -0.28
CA THR A 91 3.25 8.29 0.08
C THR A 91 3.66 8.24 1.55
N GLU A 92 4.18 9.34 2.08
CA GLU A 92 4.51 9.43 3.51
C GLU A 92 3.29 9.19 4.41
N ASN A 93 2.10 9.68 4.02
CA ASN A 93 0.91 9.66 4.88
C ASN A 93 -0.25 8.81 4.35
N TYR A 94 -0.27 8.54 3.04
CA TYR A 94 -1.41 7.89 2.37
C TYR A 94 -0.97 6.73 1.49
N LEU A 95 -1.77 5.66 1.48
CA LEU A 95 -1.78 4.67 0.41
C LEU A 95 -2.83 5.05 -0.62
N ILE A 96 -2.57 4.75 -1.88
CA ILE A 96 -3.57 4.87 -2.93
C ILE A 96 -4.04 3.48 -3.32
N LEU A 97 -5.33 3.24 -3.13
CA LEU A 97 -6.00 2.00 -3.44
C LEU A 97 -6.84 2.15 -4.71
N LEU A 98 -6.70 1.20 -5.63
CA LEU A 98 -7.60 1.02 -6.76
C LEU A 98 -8.68 0.01 -6.37
N ARG A 99 -9.94 0.40 -6.46
CA ARG A 99 -11.10 -0.47 -6.27
C ARG A 99 -11.61 -1.01 -7.61
N MET A 100 -11.86 -2.32 -7.67
CA MET A 100 -12.45 -3.01 -8.83
C MET A 100 -13.54 -3.98 -8.36
N ASP A 101 -14.53 -4.28 -9.21
CA ASP A 101 -15.56 -5.27 -8.88
C ASP A 101 -14.95 -6.66 -8.67
N ALA A 102 -15.34 -7.35 -7.60
CA ALA A 102 -14.73 -8.63 -7.23
C ALA A 102 -15.19 -9.82 -8.10
N GLN A 103 -16.31 -9.67 -8.81
CA GLN A 103 -16.84 -10.68 -9.74
C GLN A 103 -16.04 -10.77 -11.05
N TRP A 104 -15.06 -9.89 -11.26
CA TRP A 104 -14.26 -9.91 -12.48
C TRP A 104 -13.23 -11.04 -12.44
N PRO A 105 -13.20 -11.93 -13.46
CA PRO A 105 -12.10 -12.88 -13.59
C PRO A 105 -10.79 -12.14 -13.82
N ASP A 106 -9.76 -12.61 -13.10
CA ASP A 106 -8.38 -12.24 -13.32
C ASP A 106 -8.03 -12.60 -14.77
N VAL A 107 -7.57 -11.61 -15.55
CA VAL A 107 -7.16 -11.71 -16.97
C VAL A 107 -8.32 -11.82 -17.99
N THR A 108 -8.62 -10.74 -18.72
CA THR A 108 -8.77 -10.76 -20.20
C THR A 108 -8.99 -9.35 -20.78
N LEU A 109 -8.27 -9.07 -21.86
CA LEU A 109 -8.06 -7.78 -22.53
C LEU A 109 -9.26 -7.24 -23.34
N LEU A 110 -10.51 -7.58 -23.03
CA LEU A 110 -11.65 -7.20 -23.87
C LEU A 110 -12.91 -6.83 -23.04
N VAL A 111 -13.36 -5.57 -23.21
CA VAL A 111 -14.71 -4.99 -22.91
C VAL A 111 -15.00 -4.57 -21.45
N PRO A 112 -15.91 -3.60 -21.21
CA PRO A 112 -15.95 -2.18 -21.57
C PRO A 112 -15.46 -1.28 -20.39
N GLN A 113 -15.58 0.04 -20.49
CA GLN A 113 -15.16 1.07 -19.52
C GLN A 113 -15.62 0.80 -18.06
N SER A 114 -14.88 -0.04 -17.34
CA SER A 114 -15.12 -0.28 -15.92
C SER A 114 -14.78 0.97 -15.12
N LYS A 115 -15.69 1.42 -14.27
CA LYS A 115 -15.43 2.53 -13.36
C LYS A 115 -14.37 2.09 -12.34
N MET A 116 -13.18 2.63 -12.48
CA MET A 116 -12.11 2.50 -11.50
C MET A 116 -12.30 3.59 -10.46
N ASP A 117 -12.45 3.22 -9.19
CA ASP A 117 -12.48 4.19 -8.11
C ASP A 117 -11.13 4.17 -7.40
N PHE A 118 -10.53 5.35 -7.27
CA PHE A 118 -9.32 5.54 -6.48
C PHE A 118 -9.69 6.04 -5.09
N PHE A 119 -9.03 5.45 -4.10
CA PHE A 119 -9.17 5.81 -2.70
C PHE A 119 -7.83 6.18 -2.10
N SER A 120 -7.84 7.17 -1.22
CA SER A 120 -6.74 7.45 -0.30
C SER A 120 -7.02 6.73 1.01
N PHE A 121 -6.01 6.04 1.52
CA PHE A 121 -6.04 5.42 2.84
C PHE A 121 -5.00 6.11 3.72
N ASP A 122 -5.45 6.81 4.75
CA ASP A 122 -4.57 7.50 5.70
C ASP A 122 -3.94 6.47 6.66
N VAL A 123 -2.62 6.40 6.64
CA VAL A 123 -1.83 5.42 7.41
C VAL A 123 -1.90 5.70 8.92
N LYS A 124 -2.10 6.96 9.33
CA LYS A 124 -2.14 7.36 10.73
C LYS A 124 -3.53 7.17 11.32
N THR A 125 -4.56 7.62 10.60
CA THR A 125 -5.95 7.56 11.09
C THR A 125 -6.64 6.23 10.76
N MET A 126 -6.05 5.44 9.86
CA MET A 126 -6.62 4.19 9.34
C MET A 126 -7.98 4.39 8.66
N GLN A 127 -8.18 5.57 8.04
CA GLN A 127 -9.43 5.94 7.37
C GLN A 127 -9.28 5.86 5.85
N LEU A 128 -10.35 5.44 5.19
CA LEU A 128 -10.45 5.29 3.74
C LEU A 128 -11.37 6.37 3.17
N GLU A 129 -10.87 7.15 2.20
CA GLU A 129 -11.62 8.20 1.53
C GLU A 129 -11.58 8.03 0.02
N ARG A 130 -12.71 8.29 -0.65
CA ARG A 130 -12.80 8.22 -2.11
C ARG A 130 -12.24 9.49 -2.73
N MET A 131 -11.25 9.36 -3.61
CA MET A 131 -10.63 10.49 -4.30
C MET A 131 -11.40 10.85 -5.57
N PHE A 132 -11.41 9.94 -6.55
CA PHE A 132 -12.07 10.15 -7.84
C PHE A 132 -12.42 8.83 -8.54
N ALA A 133 -13.25 8.92 -9.56
CA ALA A 133 -13.55 7.81 -10.47
C ALA A 133 -12.97 8.08 -11.84
N GLU A 134 -12.32 7.07 -12.42
CA GLU A 134 -11.84 7.10 -13.79
C GLU A 134 -12.55 6.03 -14.62
N HIS A 135 -12.86 6.37 -15.86
CA HIS A 135 -13.58 5.49 -16.79
C HIS A 135 -12.64 4.75 -17.76
N ASN A 136 -11.32 4.79 -17.55
CA ASN A 136 -10.36 4.27 -18.53
C ASN A 136 -9.21 3.48 -17.90
N GLN A 137 -9.16 2.17 -18.18
CA GLN A 137 -8.17 1.24 -17.64
C GLN A 137 -6.75 1.42 -18.22
N ARG A 138 -6.59 2.21 -19.29
CA ARG A 138 -5.33 2.35 -20.04
C ARG A 138 -4.40 3.43 -19.50
N SER A 139 -4.86 4.18 -18.53
CA SER A 139 -4.10 5.22 -17.87
C SER A 139 -3.19 4.54 -16.84
N ALA A 140 -1.90 4.45 -17.12
CA ALA A 140 -0.91 4.26 -16.06
C ALA A 140 -0.90 5.56 -15.24
N VAL A 141 -1.93 5.73 -14.39
CA VAL A 141 -2.08 6.91 -13.55
C VAL A 141 -0.95 6.87 -12.54
N HIS A 142 0.09 7.64 -12.82
CA HIS A 142 1.12 7.92 -11.83
C HIS A 142 0.63 9.10 -11.02
N ILE A 143 0.33 8.83 -9.74
CA ILE A 143 -0.13 9.86 -8.83
C ILE A 143 1.08 10.71 -8.47
N TYR A 144 1.05 11.96 -8.93
CA TYR A 144 2.09 12.92 -8.70
C TYR A 144 1.84 13.63 -7.38
N THR A 145 2.63 13.31 -6.35
CA THR A 145 2.34 13.74 -4.97
C THR A 145 3.20 14.90 -4.48
N ASN A 146 4.19 15.36 -5.27
CA ASN A 146 5.11 16.43 -4.86
C ASN A 146 5.39 17.41 -6.01
N PHE A 147 5.15 18.71 -5.83
CA PHE A 147 5.62 19.72 -6.78
C PHE A 147 7.16 19.70 -6.89
N PRO A 148 7.74 19.97 -8.07
CA PRO A 148 9.17 20.24 -8.16
C PRO A 148 9.48 21.42 -7.23
N PRO A 149 10.58 21.38 -6.45
CA PRO A 149 10.98 22.50 -5.59
C PRO A 149 11.04 23.85 -6.33
N SER A 150 11.31 23.83 -7.64
CA SER A 150 11.41 25.00 -8.52
C SER A 150 10.08 25.67 -8.88
N LEU A 151 8.92 25.05 -8.61
CA LEU A 151 7.60 25.69 -8.82
C LEU A 151 7.08 26.41 -7.56
N LEU A 152 7.76 26.26 -6.43
CA LEU A 152 7.42 26.92 -5.16
C LEU A 152 8.22 28.19 -4.90
N SER A 153 9.22 28.50 -5.73
CA SER A 153 9.88 29.80 -5.73
C SER A 153 8.99 30.82 -6.43
N SER A 154 8.37 31.72 -5.67
CA SER A 154 7.78 32.95 -6.22
C SER A 154 8.83 33.66 -7.08
N PRO A 155 8.44 34.28 -8.22
CA PRO A 155 9.36 35.14 -8.93
C PRO A 155 9.81 36.24 -7.98
N THR A 156 11.12 36.36 -7.78
CA THR A 156 11.70 37.52 -7.11
C THR A 156 11.41 38.72 -8.00
N VAL A 157 10.49 39.59 -7.56
CA VAL A 157 10.26 40.91 -8.17
C VAL A 157 11.43 41.82 -7.83
#